data_AF-A0A938BJI9-F1
#
_entry.id   AF-A0A938BJI9-F1
#
_cell.length_a   1.000
_cell.length_b   1.000
_cell.length_c   1.000
_cell.angle_alpha   90.00
_cell.angle_beta   90.00
_cell.angle_gamma   90.00
#
_symmetry.space_group_name_H-M   'P 1'
#
loop_
_entity.id
_entity.type
_entity.pdbx_description
1 polymer ?
#
loop_
_entity_poly.entity_id
_entity_poly.type
_entity_poly.pdbx_seq_one_letter_code
_entity_poly.pdbx_strand_id
1 'polypeptide(L)' 'MNQVSDYPPLTRALLREIVRRILSIGSPQKIVLFGAHARGDSRPDSDLDILIIEDSSPRRAGHDRRFRAALP' A
#
# COMPACT_ATOMS: atom_id res chain seq x y z
N MET A 1 -29.97 0.38 -1.94
CA MET A 1 -28.90 -0.10 -1.04
C MET A 1 -27.72 0.87 -1.15
N ASN A 2 -27.54 1.76 -0.17
CA ASN A 2 -26.31 2.55 -0.06
C ASN A 2 -25.26 1.66 0.60
N GLN A 3 -24.41 1.05 -0.22
CA GLN A 3 -23.17 0.45 0.27
C GLN A 3 -22.24 1.61 0.65
N VAL A 4 -22.29 2.00 1.92
CA VAL A 4 -21.23 2.78 2.53
C VAL A 4 -20.01 1.85 2.49
N SER A 5 -19.02 2.15 1.65
CA SER A 5 -17.78 1.40 1.71
C SER A 5 -17.20 1.56 3.11
N ASP A 6 -16.94 0.45 3.80
CA ASP A 6 -16.26 0.44 5.10
C ASP A 6 -14.83 1.00 5.02
N TYR A 7 -14.35 1.31 3.82
CA TYR A 7 -13.01 1.84 3.57
C TYR A 7 -13.03 3.32 3.23
N PRO A 8 -12.06 4.10 3.75
CA PRO A 8 -11.93 5.50 3.42
C PRO A 8 -11.65 5.67 1.92
N PRO A 9 -12.15 6.75 1.29
CA PRO A 9 -11.84 7.01 -0.11
C PRO A 9 -10.34 7.17 -0.31
N LEU A 10 -9.83 6.64 -1.43
CA LEU A 10 -8.42 6.76 -1.79
C LEU A 10 -8.06 8.20 -2.19
N THR A 11 -7.77 9.02 -1.19
CA THR A 11 -7.37 10.41 -1.39
C THR A 11 -5.87 10.55 -1.56
N ARG A 12 -5.42 11.66 -2.16
CA ARG A 12 -3.99 12.04 -2.17
C ARG A 12 -3.39 12.13 -0.76
N ALA A 13 -4.19 12.49 0.24
CA ALA A 13 -3.74 12.53 1.63
C ALA A 13 -3.48 11.13 2.18
N LEU A 14 -4.39 10.18 1.93
CA LEU A 14 -4.22 8.79 2.31
C LEU A 14 -2.99 8.15 1.63
N LEU A 15 -2.82 8.38 0.32
CA LEU A 15 -1.64 7.89 -0.40
C LEU A 15 -0.32 8.43 0.18
N ARG A 16 -0.27 9.73 0.54
CA ARG A 16 0.91 10.30 1.21
C ARG A 16 1.17 9.67 2.57
N GLU A 17 0.12 9.41 3.34
CA GLU A 17 0.25 8.77 4.65
C GLU A 17 0.76 7.33 4.52
N ILE A 18 0.26 6.57 3.55
CA ILE A 18 0.74 5.21 3.26
C ILE A 18 2.23 5.23 2.89
N VAL A 19 2.63 6.11 1.98
CA VAL A 19 4.04 6.28 1.61
C VAL A 19 4.88 6.65 2.83
N ARG A 20 4.43 7.60 3.66
CA ARG A 20 5.12 8.01 4.90
C ARG A 20 5.33 6.82 5.84
N ARG A 21 4.33 5.96 6.02
CA ARG A 21 4.42 4.76 6.87
C ARG A 21 5.39 3.74 6.31
N ILE A 22 5.36 3.47 5.01
CA ILE A 22 6.32 2.56 4.36
C ILE A 22 7.75 3.07 4.56
N LEU A 23 7.98 4.36 4.34
CA LEU A 23 9.30 5.00 4.54
C LEU A 23 9.75 5.03 6.01
N SER A 24 8.83 4.88 6.97
CA SER A 24 9.18 4.84 8.39
C SER A 24 9.74 3.49 8.86
N ILE A 25 9.51 2.42 8.09
CA ILE A 25 9.92 1.06 8.44
C ILE A 25 11.02 0.49 7.54
N GLY A 26 11.34 1.19 6.45
CA GLY A 26 12.28 0.74 5.43
C GLY A 26 12.77 1.90 4.56
N SER A 27 13.66 1.59 3.63
CA SER A 27 14.18 2.54 2.65
C SER A 27 14.06 1.94 1.26
N PRO A 28 12.82 1.81 0.75
CA PRO A 28 12.58 1.19 -0.54
C PRO A 28 13.19 2.02 -1.66
N GLN A 29 13.69 1.33 -2.68
CA GLN A 29 14.08 1.95 -3.93
C GLN A 29 12.86 2.54 -4.65
N LYS A 30 11.74 1.80 -4.62
CA LYS A 30 10.50 2.20 -5.31
C LYS A 30 9.27 1.72 -4.56
N ILE A 31 8.22 2.54 -4.61
CA ILE A 31 6.87 2.21 -4.18
C ILE A 31 5.96 2.45 -5.38
N VAL A 32 5.26 1.40 -5.82
CA VAL A 32 4.43 1.44 -7.04
C VAL A 32 3.00 1.07 -6.67
N LEU A 33 2.06 1.97 -6.96
CA LEU A 33 0.62 1.66 -6.95
C LEU A 33 0.26 0.94 -8.25
N PHE A 34 -0.38 -0.22 -8.14
CA PHE A 34 -0.88 -0.95 -9.30
C PHE A 34 -2.34 -1.37 -9.07
N GLY A 35 -2.86 -2.27 -9.90
CA GLY A 35 -4.22 -2.77 -9.73
C GLY A 35 -5.32 -1.79 -10.15
N ALA A 36 -6.53 -2.01 -9.64
CA ALA A 36 -7.74 -1.31 -10.08
C ALA A 36 -7.70 0.20 -9.78
N HIS A 37 -7.15 0.59 -8.62
CA HIS A 37 -6.98 2.00 -8.24
C HIS A 37 -5.97 2.75 -9.13
N ALA A 38 -4.95 2.06 -9.66
CA ALA A 38 -4.01 2.66 -10.61
C ALA A 38 -4.62 2.85 -12.01
N ARG A 39 -5.50 1.93 -12.43
CA ARG A 39 -6.15 1.97 -13.75
C ARG A 39 -7.38 2.88 -13.82
N GLY A 40 -7.97 3.21 -12.68
CA GLY A 40 -9.21 3.98 -12.61
C GLY A 40 -10.49 3.13 -12.64
N ASP A 41 -10.36 1.80 -12.61
CA ASP A 41 -11.48 0.85 -12.63
C ASP A 41 -11.85 0.36 -11.21
N SER A 42 -11.35 1.03 -10.17
CA SER A 42 -11.58 0.66 -8.77
C SER A 42 -13.06 0.77 -8.39
N ARG A 43 -13.56 -0.27 -7.74
CA ARG A 43 -14.86 -0.26 -7.06
C ARG A 43 -14.68 0.19 -5.60
N PRO A 44 -15.76 0.59 -4.91
CA PRO A 44 -15.69 1.03 -3.52
C PRO A 44 -15.10 -0.02 -2.55
N ASP A 45 -15.19 -1.30 -2.90
CA ASP A 45 -14.68 -2.46 -2.15
C ASP A 45 -13.34 -2.99 -2.69
N SER A 46 -12.70 -2.29 -3.63
CA SER A 46 -11.43 -2.74 -4.22
C SER A 46 -10.27 -2.54 -3.25
N ASP A 47 -9.50 -3.60 -3.05
CA ASP A 47 -8.23 -3.58 -2.33
C ASP A 47 -7.21 -2.62 -2.97
N LEU A 48 -6.28 -2.12 -2.15
CA LEU A 48 -5.18 -1.27 -2.59
C LEU A 48 -3.91 -2.09 -2.85
N ASP A 49 -3.56 -2.23 -4.13
CA ASP A 49 -2.39 -3.01 -4.55
C ASP A 49 -1.11 -2.16 -4.60
N ILE A 50 -0.13 -2.46 -3.73
CA ILE A 50 1.15 -1.75 -3.67
C ILE A 50 2.32 -2.72 -3.79
N LEU A 51 3.26 -2.41 -4.69
CA LEU A 51 4.53 -3.12 -4.83
C LEU A 51 5.65 -2.27 -4.23
N ILE A 52 6.42 -2.86 -3.31
CA ILE A 52 7.56 -2.23 -2.66
C ILE A 52 8.83 -2.96 -3.14
N ILE A 53 9.75 -2.21 -3.74
CA ILE A 53 11.03 -2.73 -4.22
C ILE A 53 12.11 -2.23 -3.27
N GLU A 54 12.81 -3.14 -2.61
CA GLU A 54 13.95 -2.85 -1.73
C GLU A 54 15.18 -3.65 -2.15
N ASP A 55 16.37 -3.13 -1.84
CA ASP A 55 17.59 -3.92 -1.97
C ASP A 55 17.57 -5.07 -0.97
N SER A 56 17.67 -6.30 -1.46
CA SER A 56 17.82 -7.45 -0.58
C SER A 56 19.27 -7.57 -0.13
N SER A 57 19.55 -7.31 1.14
CA SER A 57 20.73 -7.90 1.78
C SER A 57 20.51 -9.42 1.86
N PRO A 58 21.48 -10.27 1.49
CA PRO A 58 21.28 -11.72 1.45
C PRO A 58 21.24 -12.28 2.88
N ARG A 59 20.05 -12.24 3.49
CA ARG A 59 19.50 -13.13 4.53
C ARG A 59 18.41 -12.39 5.31
N ARG A 60 17.15 -12.84 5.16
CA ARG A 60 16.32 -13.42 6.23
C ARG A 60 14.86 -13.49 5.78
N ALA A 61 14.30 -14.69 5.86
CA ALA A 61 12.86 -14.91 5.87
C ALA A 61 12.24 -14.04 6.98
N GLY A 62 11.41 -13.05 6.61
CA GLY A 62 10.77 -12.15 7.57
C GLY A 62 10.35 -10.76 7.07
N HIS A 63 10.51 -10.42 5.78
CA HIS A 63 10.15 -9.08 5.28
C HIS A 63 8.65 -8.82 5.22
N ASP A 64 7.85 -9.80 4.79
CA ASP A 64 6.41 -9.62 4.51
C ASP A 64 5.61 -9.11 5.71
N ARG A 65 6.01 -9.48 6.93
CA ARG A 65 5.23 -9.17 8.15
C ARG A 65 5.38 -7.71 8.59
N ARG A 66 6.45 -7.02 8.21
CA ARG A 66 6.71 -5.63 8.61
C ARG A 66 5.82 -4.66 7.84
N PHE A 67 5.74 -4.84 6.52
CA PHE A 67 4.91 -3.98 5.67
C PHE A 67 3.43 -4.20 5.91
N ARG A 68 2.99 -5.46 6.05
CA ARG A 68 1.58 -5.77 6.32
C ARG A 68 1.06 -5.21 7.66
N ALA A 69 1.93 -5.01 8.65
CA ALA A 69 1.56 -4.43 9.94
C ALA A 69 1.52 -2.89 9.96
N ALA A 70 2.12 -2.23 8.96
CA ALA A 70 2.18 -0.77 8.87
C ALA A 70 1.01 -0.16 8.08
N LEU A 71 0.28 -0.99 7.32
CA LEU A 71 -0.92 -0.58 6.60
C LEU A 71 -2.12 -0.61 7.57
N PRO A 72 -2.93 0.47 7.64
CA PRO A 72 -4.14 0.52 8.45
C PRO A 72 -5.23 -0.43 7.91
#